data_AF-A0A095VP14-F1
#
_entry.id   AF-A0A095VP14-F1
#
_cell.length_a   1.000
_cell.length_b   1.000
_cell.length_c   1.000
_cell.angle_alpha   90.00
_cell.angle_beta   90.00
_cell.angle_gamma   90.00
#
_symmetry.space_group_name_H-M   'P 1'
#
loop_
_entity.id
_entity.type
_entity.pdbx_description
1 polymer ?
#
loop_
_entity_poly.entity_id
_entity_poly.type
_entity_poly.pdbx_seq_one_letter_code
_entity_poly.pdbx_strand_id
1 'polypeptide(L)' 'METRNQRLIRELLDEREEPSDTSLRAQSLRRAQADEPPRTMTPFEWEQWYAEHGVPASHRQKAAAPRRKPWWRRLLGR' A
#
# COMPACT_ATOMS: atom_id res chain seq x y z
N MET A 1 -36.70 -6.18 -25.41
CA MET A 1 -36.89 -5.16 -24.36
C MET A 1 -35.97 -5.52 -23.21
N GLU A 2 -34.96 -4.68 -22.95
CA GLU A 2 -34.15 -4.86 -21.75
C GLU A 2 -34.96 -4.48 -20.51
N THR A 3 -34.82 -5.25 -19.44
CA THR A 3 -35.48 -4.95 -18.16
C THR A 3 -34.73 -3.88 -17.41
N ARG A 4 -35.41 -3.15 -16.52
CA ARG A 4 -34.78 -2.14 -15.65
C ARG A 4 -33.58 -2.69 -14.87
N ASN A 5 -33.64 -3.96 -14.46
CA ASN A 5 -32.56 -4.63 -13.75
C ASN A 5 -31.35 -4.88 -14.68
N GLN A 6 -31.57 -5.24 -15.94
CA GLN A 6 -30.48 -5.41 -16.92
C GLN A 6 -29.75 -4.07 -17.17
N ARG A 7 -30.50 -2.96 -17.22
CA ARG A 7 -29.91 -1.61 -17.34
C ARG A 7 -29.05 -1.24 -16.13
N LEU A 8 -29.55 -1.49 -14.92
CA LEU A 8 -28.81 -1.23 -13.67
C LEU A 8 -27.56 -2.10 -13.52
N ILE A 9 -27.64 -3.39 -13.89
CA ILE A 9 -26.48 -4.28 -13.87
C ILE A 9 -25.41 -3.77 -14.84
N ARG A 10 -25.83 -3.33 -16.04
CA ARG A 10 -24.91 -2.78 -17.03
C ARG A 10 -24.25 -1.49 -16.55
N GLU A 11 -25.02 -0.55 -16.02
CA GLU A 11 -24.52 0.72 -15.46
C GLU A 11 -23.54 0.47 -14.28
N LEU A 12 -23.87 -0.46 -13.39
CA LEU A 12 -23.01 -0.84 -12.27
C LEU A 12 -21.72 -1.52 -12.70
N LEU A 13 -21.73 -2.27 -13.81
CA LEU A 13 -20.55 -2.95 -14.36
C LEU A 13 -19.70 -2.01 -15.23
N ASP A 14 -20.29 -1.04 -15.91
CA ASP A 14 -19.58 -0.01 -16.69
C ASP A 14 -18.81 0.97 -15.77
N GLU A 15 -19.34 1.23 -14.56
CA GLU A 15 -18.73 2.14 -13.58
C GLU A 15 -17.72 1.48 -12.62
N ARG A 16 -17.59 0.14 -12.64
CA ARG A 16 -16.72 -0.58 -11.70
C ARG A 16 -15.40 -0.97 -12.35
N GLU A 17 -14.43 -0.09 -12.11
CA GLU A 17 -13.02 -0.40 -11.81
C GLU A 17 -12.26 -1.18 -12.90
N GLU A 18 -11.16 -0.61 -13.40
CA GLU A 18 -10.15 -1.33 -14.20
C GLU A 18 -10.01 -2.77 -13.67
N PRO A 19 -10.17 -3.81 -14.51
CA PRO A 19 -10.14 -5.19 -14.04
C PRO A 19 -8.75 -5.49 -13.48
N SER A 20 -8.58 -5.25 -12.19
CA SER A 20 -7.35 -5.54 -11.51
C SER A 20 -7.28 -7.06 -11.40
N ASP A 21 -6.30 -7.64 -12.09
CA ASP A 21 -6.07 -9.07 -12.07
C ASP A 21 -5.62 -9.45 -10.64
N THR A 22 -6.60 -9.77 -9.80
CA THR A 22 -6.45 -10.14 -8.40
C THR A 22 -6.15 -11.63 -8.26
N SER A 23 -6.02 -12.34 -9.38
CA SER A 23 -5.70 -13.76 -9.41
C SER A 23 -4.39 -14.04 -8.66
N LEU A 24 -4.32 -15.20 -8.01
CA LEU A 24 -3.10 -15.64 -7.31
C LEU A 24 -1.90 -15.67 -8.27
N ARG A 25 -2.14 -16.05 -9.54
CA ARG A 25 -1.13 -16.05 -10.59
C ARG A 25 -0.58 -14.64 -10.84
N ALA A 26 -1.46 -13.66 -11.05
CA ALA A 26 -1.04 -12.28 -11.28
C ALA A 26 -0.30 -11.70 -10.07
N GLN A 27 -0.75 -12.00 -8.84
CA GLN A 27 -0.05 -11.58 -7.63
C GLN A 27 1.32 -12.24 -7.48
N SER A 28 1.43 -13.54 -7.74
CA SER A 28 2.71 -14.27 -7.70
C SER A 28 3.69 -13.74 -8.74
N LEU A 29 3.22 -13.49 -9.97
CA LEU A 29 4.04 -12.90 -11.03
C LEU A 29 4.54 -11.50 -10.63
N ARG A 30 3.64 -10.65 -10.11
CA ARG A 30 3.99 -9.33 -9.62
C ARG A 30 5.07 -9.40 -8.54
N ARG A 31 4.95 -10.31 -7.57
CA ARG A 31 5.94 -10.49 -6.50
C ARG A 31 7.29 -11.00 -7.02
N ALA A 32 7.28 -11.87 -8.03
CA ALA A 32 8.51 -12.37 -8.65
C ALA A 32 9.24 -11.29 -9.47
N GLN A 33 8.50 -10.35 -10.06
CA GLN A 33 9.05 -9.24 -10.82
C GLN A 33 9.38 -8.02 -9.96
N ALA A 34 8.69 -7.87 -8.82
CA ALA A 34 8.95 -6.80 -7.88
C ALA A 34 10.24 -7.10 -7.13
N ASP A 35 11.19 -6.18 -7.20
CA ASP A 35 12.41 -6.16 -6.38
C ASP A 35 12.06 -5.73 -4.94
N GLU A 36 11.05 -6.38 -4.35
CA GLU A 36 10.56 -6.11 -3.00
C GLU A 36 11.50 -6.78 -1.99
N PRO A 37 11.86 -6.07 -0.90
CA PRO A 37 12.64 -6.68 0.17
C PRO A 37 11.86 -7.83 0.81
N PRO A 38 12.53 -8.88 1.31
CA PRO A 38 11.85 -10.02 1.93
C PRO A 38 10.94 -9.60 3.09
N ARG A 39 9.83 -10.31 3.31
CA ARG A 39 8.90 -9.97 4.42
C ARG A 39 9.19 -10.70 5.72
N THR A 40 9.82 -11.87 5.60
CA THR A 40 10.04 -12.81 6.69
C THR A 40 11.52 -13.19 6.68
N MET A 41 12.32 -12.43 7.42
CA MET A 41 13.70 -12.76 7.72
C MET A 41 13.92 -12.55 9.21
N THR A 42 14.82 -13.34 9.78
CA THR A 42 15.31 -13.14 11.13
C THR A 42 16.14 -11.84 11.20
N PRO A 43 16.31 -11.25 12.39
CA PRO A 43 17.12 -10.04 12.54
C PRO A 43 18.55 -10.18 11.99
N PHE A 44 19.18 -11.34 12.19
CA PHE A 44 20.54 -11.59 11.69
C PHE A 44 20.59 -11.64 10.16
N GLU A 45 19.64 -12.32 9.53
CA GLU A 45 19.60 -12.39 8.07
C GLU A 45 19.34 -11.00 7.46
N TRP A 46 18.55 -10.16 8.13
CA TRP A 46 18.35 -8.76 7.71
C TRP A 46 19.65 -7.95 7.73
N GLU A 47 20.50 -8.14 8.74
CA GLU A 47 21.80 -7.47 8.80
C GLU A 47 22.67 -7.85 7.59
N GLN A 48 22.70 -9.13 7.25
CA GLN A 48 23.41 -9.62 6.06
C GLN A 48 22.82 -9.03 4.78
N TRP A 49 21.49 -9.04 4.64
CA TRP A 49 20.82 -8.49 3.47
C TRP A 49 21.07 -6.98 3.31
N TYR A 50 21.05 -6.21 4.40
CA TYR A 50 21.39 -4.78 4.36
C TYR A 50 22.85 -4.50 4.00
N ALA A 51 23.78 -5.39 4.37
CA ALA A 51 25.18 -5.24 3.96
C ALA A 51 25.34 -5.39 2.44
N GLU A 52 24.54 -6.26 1.81
CA GLU A 52 24.60 -6.55 0.38
C GLU A 52 23.77 -5.56 -0.47
N HIS A 53 22.57 -5.21 -0.03
CA HIS A 53 21.57 -4.47 -0.81
C HIS A 53 21.35 -3.03 -0.30
N GLY A 54 21.89 -2.70 0.87
CA GLY A 54 21.63 -1.44 1.57
C GLY A 54 20.28 -1.41 2.28
N VAL A 55 19.99 -0.30 2.98
CA VAL A 55 18.72 -0.14 3.72
C VAL A 55 17.62 0.38 2.78
N PRO A 56 16.49 -0.36 2.63
CA PRO A 56 15.35 0.04 1.81
C PRO A 56 14.77 1.36 2.28
N ALA A 57 14.22 2.15 1.36
CA ALA A 57 13.59 3.43 1.68
C ALA A 57 12.42 3.30 2.68
N SER A 58 11.71 2.17 2.65
CA SER A 58 10.63 1.84 3.59
C SER A 58 11.11 1.66 5.03
N HIS A 59 12.37 1.22 5.22
CA HIS A 59 12.96 0.96 6.54
C HIS A 59 13.74 2.15 7.09
N ARG A 60 13.99 3.18 6.27
CA ARG A 60 14.60 4.42 6.75
C ARG A 60 13.59 5.16 7.62
N GLN A 61 13.97 5.42 8.87
CA GLN A 61 13.18 6.28 9.76
C GLN A 61 13.01 7.64 9.09
N LYS A 62 11.77 7.97 8.71
CA LYS A 62 11.45 9.34 8.30
C LYS A 62 11.62 10.22 9.53
N ALA A 63 12.39 11.30 9.40
CA ALA A 63 12.52 12.31 10.44
C ALA A 63 11.12 12.67 10.96
N ALA A 64 10.94 12.62 12.28
CA ALA A 64 9.64 12.83 12.90
C ALA A 64 9.05 14.16 12.41
N ALA A 65 7.90 14.09 11.73
CA ALA A 65 7.17 15.29 11.34
C ALA A 65 6.89 16.10 12.61
N PRO A 66 7.02 17.45 12.56
CA PRO A 66 6.80 18.27 13.75
C PRO A 66 5.40 17.99 14.31
N ARG A 67 5.33 17.62 15.60
CA ARG A 67 4.08 17.33 16.29
C ARG A 67 3.16 18.54 16.17
N ARG A 68 2.06 18.41 15.41
CA ARG A 68 1.07 19.48 15.27
C ARG A 68 0.54 19.83 16.67
N LYS A 69 0.60 21.10 17.05
CA LYS A 69 0.10 21.56 18.35
C LYS A 69 -1.40 21.22 18.43
N PRO A 70 -1.85 20.51 19.47
CA PRO A 70 -3.25 20.17 19.61
C PRO A 70 -4.09 21.44 19.79
N TRP A 71 -5.31 21.43 19.27
CA TRP A 71 -6.19 22.60 19.16
C TRP A 71 -6.44 23.31 20.50
N TRP A 72 -6.52 22.57 21.61
CA TRP A 72 -6.75 23.13 22.94
C TRP A 72 -5.63 24.06 23.43
N ARG A 73 -4.38 23.81 23.01
CA ARG A 73 -3.25 24.72 23.31
C ARG A 73 -3.38 26.08 22.63
N ARG A 74 -4.23 26.22 21.61
CA ARG A 74 -4.50 27.51 20.95
C ARG A 74 -5.56 28.33 21.70
N LEU A 75 -6.41 27.68 22.51
CA LEU A 75 -7.50 28.34 23.23
C LEU A 75 -7.07 28.87 24.61
N LEU A 76 -6.10 28.22 25.24
CA LEU A 76 -5.62 28.57 26.59
C LEU A 76 -4.45 29.58 26.60
N GLY A 77 -4.02 30.06 25.43
CA GLY A 77 -2.85 30.93 25.28
C GLY A 77 -3.18 32.38 24.91
N ARG A 78 -4.41 32.84 25.17
CA ARG A 78 -4.81 34.25 24.98
C ARG A 78 -4.94 34.95 26.32
#